data_AF-A0A8X6XQ70-F1
#
_entry.id   AF-A0A8X6XQ70-F1
#
_cell.length_a   1.000
_cell.length_b   1.000
_cell.length_c   1.000
_cell.angle_alpha   90.00
_cell.angle_beta   90.00
_cell.angle_gamma   90.00
#
_symmetry.space_group_name_H-M   'P 1'
#
loop_
_entity.id
_entity.type
_entity.pdbx_description
1 polymer ?
#
loop_
_entity_poly.entity_id
_entity_poly.type
_entity_poly.pdbx_seq_one_letter_code
_entity_poly.pdbx_strand_id
1 'polypeptide(L)'
;MLRLQLVSQEVMRSSENSREISQIKINIKKILPSFNPEIDDISLFLTLFEPQMKLFKASGDMWVTHLVGALPNGITKLVARIPRDEIQDCE
;
A
#
# COMPACT_ATOMS: atom_id res chain seq x y z
N MET A 1 9.40 27.56 34.72
CA MET A 1 8.22 27.22 33.88
C MET A 1 8.47 27.22 32.37
N LEU A 2 9.63 27.63 31.86
CA LEU A 2 9.84 27.82 30.41
C LEU A 2 10.06 26.53 29.58
N ARG A 3 10.35 25.39 30.23
CA ARG A 3 10.62 24.11 29.54
C ARG A 3 9.36 23.39 29.06
N LEU A 4 8.22 23.60 29.72
CA LEU A 4 6.94 22.93 29.37
C LEU A 4 6.28 23.51 28.11
N GLN A 5 6.43 24.82 27.87
CA GLN A 5 5.88 25.47 26.68
C GLN A 5 6.60 25.03 25.40
N LEU A 6 7.91 24.80 25.48
CA LEU A 6 8.73 24.37 24.34
C LEU A 6 8.34 22.96 23.88
N VAL A 7 8.16 22.03 24.84
CA VAL A 7 7.66 20.67 24.56
C VAL A 7 6.26 20.70 23.95
N SER A 8 5.34 21.53 24.45
CA SER A 8 4.00 21.65 23.84
C SER A 8 4.06 22.21 22.42
N GLN A 9 4.96 23.15 22.13
CA GLN A 9 5.11 23.72 20.79
C GLN A 9 5.77 22.74 19.81
N GLU A 10 6.71 21.91 20.26
CA GLU A 10 7.30 20.81 19.47
C GLU A 10 6.28 19.69 19.20
N VAL A 11 5.47 19.34 20.19
CA VAL A 11 4.37 18.36 20.04
C VAL A 11 3.28 18.87 19.08
N MET A 12 2.97 20.17 19.10
CA MET A 12 1.99 20.77 18.20
C MET A 12 2.54 21.00 16.77
N ARG A 13 3.82 21.38 16.61
CA ARG A 13 4.47 21.47 15.28
C ARG A 13 4.63 20.12 14.58
N SER A 14 4.77 19.04 15.34
CA SER A 14 4.71 17.67 14.80
C SER A 14 3.33 17.32 14.25
N SER A 15 2.26 17.89 14.84
CA SER A 15 0.87 17.64 14.42
C SER A 15 0.47 18.42 13.15
N GLU A 16 1.11 19.56 12.87
CA GLU A 16 0.87 20.33 11.63
C GLU A 16 1.71 19.83 10.44
N ASN A 17 2.87 19.20 10.67
CA ASN A 17 3.63 18.53 9.61
C ASN A 17 2.98 17.22 9.13
N SER A 18 1.93 16.73 9.80
CA SER A 18 1.22 15.50 9.40
C SER A 18 0.26 15.70 8.22
N ARG A 19 -0.09 16.94 7.87
CA ARG A 19 -1.04 17.24 6.78
C ARG A 19 -0.36 17.52 5.44
N GLU A 20 0.96 17.63 5.44
CA GLU A 20 1.81 17.73 4.25
C GLU A 20 2.79 16.56 4.16
N ILE A 21 2.37 15.35 4.56
CA ILE A 21 2.88 14.15 3.90
C ILE A 21 2.26 14.15 2.51
N SER A 22 2.81 15.05 1.68
CA SER A 22 2.72 15.08 0.24
C SER A 22 2.52 13.66 -0.22
N GLN A 23 1.36 13.33 -0.82
CA GLN A 23 1.05 12.01 -1.35
C GLN A 23 2.33 11.43 -1.93
N ILE A 24 3.04 10.60 -1.16
CA ILE A 24 4.28 9.99 -1.62
C ILE A 24 3.73 9.10 -2.71
N LYS A 25 3.90 9.49 -3.98
CA LYS A 25 3.44 8.71 -5.11
C LYS A 25 4.28 7.45 -5.11
N ILE A 26 3.82 6.44 -4.37
CA ILE A 26 4.42 5.12 -4.29
C ILE A 26 4.43 4.60 -5.73
N ASN A 27 5.60 4.62 -6.36
CA ASN A 27 5.77 4.05 -7.68
C ASN A 27 5.92 2.54 -7.52
N ILE A 28 4.78 1.86 -7.49
CA ILE A 28 4.66 0.42 -7.25
C ILE A 28 5.60 -0.41 -8.15
N LYS A 29 5.82 0.03 -9.39
CA LYS A 29 6.67 -0.65 -10.38
C LYS A 29 8.16 -0.59 -10.06
N LYS A 30 8.58 0.32 -9.17
CA LYS A 30 9.96 0.41 -8.67
C LYS A 30 10.17 -0.41 -7.40
N ILE A 31 9.08 -0.82 -6.75
CA ILE A 31 9.09 -1.46 -5.43
C ILE A 31 8.89 -2.96 -5.57
N LEU A 32 7.96 -3.37 -6.44
CA LEU A 32 7.72 -4.76 -6.72
C LEU A 32 8.52 -5.22 -7.93
N PRO A 33 8.98 -6.49 -7.92
CA PRO A 33 9.49 -7.11 -9.12
C PRO A 33 8.40 -7.12 -10.20
N SER A 34 8.80 -7.01 -11.46
CA SER A 34 7.88 -7.22 -12.58
C SER A 34 7.32 -8.64 -12.51
N PHE A 35 5.99 -8.78 -12.65
CA PHE A 35 5.34 -10.08 -12.66
C PHE A 35 5.16 -10.60 -14.10
N ASN A 36 5.71 -11.78 -14.39
CA ASN A 36 5.49 -12.52 -15.62
C ASN A 36 4.48 -13.67 -15.38
N PRO A 37 3.29 -13.62 -15.98
CA PRO A 37 2.25 -14.63 -15.76
C PRO A 37 2.58 -16.03 -16.29
N GLU A 38 3.59 -16.18 -17.15
CA GLU A 38 3.98 -17.48 -17.71
C GLU A 38 5.02 -18.22 -16.86
N ILE A 39 5.75 -17.51 -16.00
CA ILE A 39 6.92 -18.04 -15.29
C ILE A 39 6.81 -17.84 -13.78
N ASP A 40 6.26 -16.70 -13.34
CA ASP A 40 6.26 -16.30 -11.95
C ASP A 40 5.04 -16.85 -11.19
N ASP A 41 5.28 -17.27 -9.95
CA ASP A 41 4.23 -17.73 -9.04
C ASP A 41 3.49 -16.53 -8.43
N ILE A 42 2.18 -16.45 -8.70
CA ILE A 42 1.31 -15.39 -8.19
C ILE A 42 1.20 -15.40 -6.65
N SER A 43 1.26 -16.57 -6.03
CA SER A 43 1.18 -16.72 -4.56
C SER A 43 2.42 -16.10 -3.90
N LEU A 44 3.59 -16.34 -4.49
CA LEU A 44 4.84 -15.74 -4.04
C LEU A 44 4.83 -14.22 -4.24
N PHE A 45 4.35 -13.74 -5.38
CA PHE A 45 4.21 -12.31 -5.66
C PHE A 45 3.31 -11.62 -4.63
N LEU A 46 2.14 -12.20 -4.32
CA LEU A 46 1.21 -11.65 -3.32
C LEU A 46 1.79 -11.70 -1.90
N THR A 47 2.55 -12.75 -1.56
CA THR A 47 3.24 -12.83 -0.27
C THR A 47 4.25 -11.69 -0.09
N LEU A 48 4.91 -11.27 -1.18
CA LEU A 48 5.84 -10.14 -1.16
C LEU A 48 5.14 -8.77 -1.17
N PHE A 49 3.91 -8.69 -1.68
CA PHE A 49 3.17 -7.44 -1.80
C PHE A 49 2.87 -6.77 -0.46
N GLU A 50 2.29 -7.51 0.48
CA GLU A 50 1.86 -6.96 1.77
C GLU A 50 3.03 -6.39 2.61
N PRO A 51 4.17 -7.09 2.78
CA PRO A 51 5.33 -6.54 3.48
C PRO A 51 5.83 -5.24 2.86
N GLN A 52 5.83 -5.13 1.53
CA GLN A 52 6.24 -3.91 0.83
C GLN A 52 5.27 -2.77 1.13
N MET A 53 3.95 -3.01 1.07
CA MET A 53 2.97 -1.98 1.42
C MET A 53 3.14 -1.46 2.85
N LYS A 54 3.40 -2.36 3.81
CA LYS A 54 3.67 -2.00 5.20
C LYS A 54 4.96 -1.18 5.33
N LEU A 55 6.01 -1.56 4.60
CA LEU A 55 7.30 -0.86 4.60
C LEU A 55 7.18 0.60 4.14
N PHE A 56 6.38 0.84 3.09
CA PHE A 56 6.14 2.18 2.55
C PHE A 56 5.01 2.95 3.25
N LYS A 57 4.44 2.39 4.33
CA LYS A 57 3.30 2.95 5.06
C LYS A 57 2.15 3.32 4.11
N ALA A 58 1.92 2.47 3.09
CA ALA A 58 0.85 2.66 2.13
C ALA A 58 -0.51 2.55 2.83
N SER A 59 -1.40 3.49 2.54
CA SER A 59 -2.74 3.47 3.13
C SER A 59 -3.53 2.26 2.63
N GLY A 60 -4.16 1.52 3.54
CA GLY A 60 -4.81 0.23 3.27
C GLY A 60 -5.89 0.27 2.19
N ASP A 61 -6.59 1.40 2.09
CA ASP A 61 -7.59 1.71 1.05
C ASP A 61 -6.99 1.73 -0.38
N MET A 62 -5.69 2.02 -0.51
CA MET A 62 -4.99 2.09 -1.79
C MET A 62 -4.31 0.78 -2.19
N TRP A 63 -4.28 -0.25 -1.32
CA TRP A 63 -3.55 -1.49 -1.59
C TRP A 63 -4.10 -2.22 -2.84
N VAL A 64 -5.41 -2.27 -3.01
CA VAL A 64 -6.03 -2.88 -4.20
C VAL A 64 -5.63 -2.12 -5.46
N THR A 65 -5.67 -0.79 -5.43
CA THR A 65 -5.27 0.05 -6.56
C THR A 65 -3.80 -0.16 -6.92
N HIS A 66 -2.93 -0.29 -5.91
CA HIS A 66 -1.52 -0.58 -6.12
C HIS A 66 -1.30 -1.98 -6.71
N LEU A 67 -1.99 -3.00 -6.20
CA LEU A 67 -1.89 -4.36 -6.71
C LEU A 67 -2.34 -4.47 -8.16
N VAL A 68 -3.48 -3.85 -8.49
CA VAL A 68 -4.02 -3.73 -9.85
C VAL A 68 -3.01 -3.08 -10.80
N GLY A 69 -2.31 -2.03 -10.34
CA GLY A 69 -1.29 -1.35 -11.13
C GLY A 69 0.03 -2.11 -11.30
N ALA A 70 0.29 -3.13 -10.47
CA ALA A 70 1.48 -3.97 -10.54
C ALA A 70 1.29 -5.19 -11.45
N LEU A 71 0.05 -5.67 -11.59
CA LEU A 71 -0.27 -6.87 -12.35
C LEU A 71 -0.48 -6.59 -13.85
N PRO A 72 -0.07 -7.52 -14.74
CA PRO A 72 -0.37 -7.46 -16.16
C PRO A 72 -1.88 -7.46 -16.41
N ASN A 73 -2.33 -6.72 -17.44
CA ASN A 73 -3.74 -6.46 -17.75
C ASN A 73 -4.62 -7.73 -17.88
N GLY A 74 -4.02 -8.87 -18.24
CA GLY A 74 -4.71 -10.16 -18.30
C GLY A 74 -5.18 -10.66 -16.94
N ILE A 75 -4.37 -10.48 -15.89
CA ILE A 75 -4.69 -10.90 -14.52
C ILE A 75 -5.55 -9.86 -13.82
N THR A 76 -5.31 -8.58 -14.09
CA THR A 76 -6.08 -7.49 -13.49
C THR A 76 -7.58 -7.60 -13.76
N LYS A 77 -7.97 -8.12 -14.93
CA LYS A 77 -9.36 -8.40 -15.28
C LYS A 77 -9.99 -9.54 -14.46
N LEU A 78 -9.19 -10.48 -13.96
CA LEU A 78 -9.67 -11.56 -13.08
C LEU A 78 -9.91 -11.01 -11.67
N VAL A 79 -8.96 -10.23 -11.14
CA VAL A 79 -9.09 -9.59 -9.82
C VAL A 79 -10.22 -8.56 -9.79
N ALA A 80 -10.39 -7.76 -10.86
CA ALA A 80 -11.46 -6.77 -10.95
C ALA A 80 -12.87 -7.37 -11.07
N ARG A 81 -12.98 -8.68 -11.37
CA ARG A 81 -14.27 -9.38 -11.51
C ARG A 81 -14.71 -10.09 -10.23
N ILE A 82 -13.87 -10.23 -9.21
CA ILE A 82 -14.29 -10.82 -7.93
C ILE A 82 -15.16 -9.79 -7.22
N PRO A 83 -16.49 -9.99 -7.13
CA PRO A 83 -17.33 -9.09 -6.36
C PRO A 83 -16.99 -9.29 -4.87
N ARG A 84 -17.00 -8.19 -4.10
CA ARG A 84 -16.69 -8.19 -2.67
C ARG A 84 -17.52 -9.20 -1.88
N ASP A 85 -18.71 -9.53 -2.38
CA ASP A 85 -19.69 -10.43 -1.77
C ASP A 85 -19.40 -11.93 -2.03
N GLU A 86 -18.46 -12.29 -2.90
CA GLU A 86 -18.08 -13.69 -3.20
C GLU A 86 -16.82 -14.17 -2.46
N ILE A 87 -16.24 -13.35 -1.58
CA ILE A 87 -15.19 -13.81 -0.66
C ILE A 87 -15.89 -14.64 0.43
N GLN A 88 -16.17 -15.90 0.10
CA GLN A 88 -16.63 -16.88 1.07
C GLN A 88 -15.43 -17.20 1.96
N ASP A 89 -15.53 -16.92 3.26
CA ASP A 89 -14.58 -17.37 4.27
C ASP A 89 -14.37 -18.88 4.07
N CYS A 90 -13.21 -19.26 3.52
CA CYS A 90 -12.79 -20.65 3.48
C CYS A 90 -12.48 -21.04 4.93
N GLU A 91 -13.39 -21.80 5.55
CA GLU A 91 -13.15 -22.51 6.83
C GLU A 91 -11.92 -23.42 6.78
#